data_AF-A0A2T2VE69-F1
#
_entry.id   AF-A0A2T2VE69-F1
#
_cell.length_a   1.000
_cell.length_b   1.000
_cell.length_c   1.000
_cell.angle_alpha   90.00
_cell.angle_beta   90.00
_cell.angle_gamma   90.00
#
_symmetry.space_group_name_H-M   'P 1'
#
loop_
_entity.id
_entity.type
_entity.pdbx_description
1 polymer ?
#
loop_
_entity_poly.entity_id
_entity_poly.type
_entity_poly.pdbx_seq_one_letter_code
_entity_poly.pdbx_strand_id
1 'polypeptide(L)'
;MKILSKLTLLSLLLCFPIQVLNANPQLVEPVEWQFHINYQEEGEAELVFKADIDEGWHVYAMDKIEGEGPIPTSFTIEDGAGYELLGDVEPKKEPVTKLDQTFEKELSYFENQAVFIQKVSFSDPSASIKGT
;
A
#
# COMPACT_ATOMS: atom_id res chain seq x y z
N MET A 1 -48.85 60.55 -2.13
CA MET A 1 -47.59 60.39 -2.89
C MET A 1 -46.57 59.69 -1.99
N LYS A 2 -46.49 58.36 -2.03
CA LYS A 2 -45.51 57.53 -1.30
C LYS A 2 -44.91 56.55 -2.31
N ILE A 3 -43.91 57.02 -3.06
CA ILE A 3 -43.19 56.24 -4.08
C ILE A 3 -41.71 56.22 -3.69
N LEU A 4 -41.41 55.82 -2.46
CA LEU A 4 -40.05 55.53 -2.00
C LEU A 4 -40.17 54.57 -0.82
N SER A 5 -39.92 53.28 -1.05
CA SER A 5 -39.45 52.35 0.00
C SER A 5 -39.30 50.88 -0.42
N LYS A 6 -39.69 50.47 -1.63
CA LYS A 6 -39.70 49.03 -1.99
C LYS A 6 -38.65 48.55 -2.99
N LEU A 7 -37.73 49.43 -3.44
CA LEU A 7 -36.73 49.06 -4.44
C LEU A 7 -35.28 48.95 -3.93
N THR A 8 -35.05 49.16 -2.64
CA THR A 8 -33.72 49.02 -2.01
C THR A 8 -33.54 47.73 -1.22
N LEU A 9 -34.50 46.80 -1.26
CA LEU A 9 -34.38 45.50 -0.56
C LEU A 9 -34.10 44.31 -1.49
N LEU A 10 -34.13 44.49 -2.81
CA LEU A 10 -33.92 43.40 -3.78
C LEU A 10 -32.47 43.35 -4.31
N SER A 11 -31.65 44.36 -4.05
CA SER A 11 -30.25 44.44 -4.50
C SER A 11 -29.25 43.84 -3.50
N LEU A 12 -29.67 43.46 -2.29
CA LEU A 12 -28.76 42.94 -1.25
C LEU A 12 -28.73 41.41 -1.16
N LEU A 13 -29.50 40.70 -2.01
CA LEU A 13 -29.59 39.24 -1.98
C LEU A 13 -28.62 38.53 -2.95
N LEU A 14 -27.75 39.28 -3.65
CA LEU A 14 -26.90 38.77 -4.74
C LEU A 14 -25.39 38.84 -4.46
N CYS A 15 -24.99 38.91 -3.19
CA CYS A 15 -23.59 38.85 -2.77
C CYS A 15 -23.45 37.94 -1.54
N PHE A 16 -23.91 36.70 -1.65
CA PHE A 16 -23.39 35.64 -0.78
C PHE A 16 -22.16 35.06 -1.49
N PRO A 17 -20.92 35.31 -1.02
CA PRO A 17 -19.76 34.70 -1.64
C PRO A 17 -19.93 33.19 -1.55
N ILE A 18 -19.92 32.52 -2.70
CA ILE A 18 -19.90 31.07 -2.79
C ILE A 18 -18.59 30.64 -2.14
N GLN A 19 -18.66 30.21 -0.88
CA GLN A 19 -17.53 29.61 -0.20
C GLN A 19 -17.31 28.25 -0.85
N VAL A 20 -16.37 28.19 -1.79
CA VAL A 20 -15.94 26.93 -2.39
C VAL A 20 -15.22 26.18 -1.27
N LEU A 21 -15.91 25.21 -0.64
CA LEU A 21 -15.27 24.30 0.30
C LEU A 21 -14.25 23.50 -0.51
N ASN A 22 -12.97 23.83 -0.35
CA ASN A 22 -11.87 23.02 -0.85
C ASN A 22 -11.81 21.75 0.01
N ALA A 23 -12.66 20.79 -0.28
CA ALA A 23 -12.51 19.43 0.21
C ALA A 23 -11.32 18.83 -0.55
N ASN A 24 -10.15 18.79 0.09
CA ASN A 24 -9.03 18.02 -0.42
C ASN A 24 -9.38 16.55 -0.14
N PRO A 25 -9.69 15.70 -1.14
CA PRO A 25 -9.91 14.29 -0.88
C PRO A 25 -8.63 13.75 -0.25
N GLN A 26 -8.69 13.34 1.02
CA GLN A 26 -7.58 12.65 1.65
C GLN A 26 -7.43 11.33 0.90
N LEU A 27 -6.26 11.12 0.28
CA LEU A 27 -5.90 9.81 -0.26
C LEU A 27 -5.91 8.86 0.93
N VAL A 28 -6.83 7.90 0.90
CA VAL A 28 -6.81 6.81 1.87
C VAL A 28 -5.62 5.94 1.51
N GLU A 29 -4.72 5.73 2.47
CA GLU A 29 -3.60 4.80 2.37
C GLU A 29 -3.95 3.58 3.23
N PRO A 30 -4.71 2.61 2.70
CA PRO A 30 -5.30 1.52 3.49
C PRO A 30 -4.30 0.40 3.81
N VAL A 31 -3.05 0.55 3.37
CA VAL A 31 -1.98 -0.41 3.58
C VAL A 31 -0.74 0.35 4.01
N GLU A 32 -0.29 0.12 5.24
CA GLU A 32 0.94 0.69 5.76
C GLU A 32 2.05 -0.36 5.71
N TRP A 33 3.17 -0.03 5.04
CA TRP A 33 4.32 -0.92 4.92
C TRP A 33 5.43 -0.58 5.91
N GLN A 34 5.98 -1.61 6.53
CA GLN A 34 7.09 -1.52 7.47
C GLN A 34 8.19 -2.51 7.07
N PHE A 35 9.44 -2.05 7.16
CA PHE A 35 10.62 -2.80 6.72
C PHE A 35 11.58 -2.96 7.90
N HIS A 36 11.93 -4.20 8.23
CA HIS A 36 12.81 -4.51 9.35
C HIS A 36 13.86 -5.54 8.96
N ILE A 37 15.03 -5.47 9.59
CA ILE A 37 16.05 -6.52 9.49
C ILE A 37 16.10 -7.22 10.83
N ASN A 38 15.89 -8.54 10.82
CA ASN A 38 16.05 -9.40 11.97
C ASN A 38 17.37 -10.18 11.84
N TYR A 39 18.41 -9.71 12.50
CA TYR A 39 19.70 -10.38 12.52
C TYR A 39 19.62 -11.70 13.29
N GLN A 40 20.20 -12.74 12.72
CA GLN A 40 20.31 -14.08 13.28
C GLN A 40 21.77 -14.38 13.65
N GLU A 41 22.00 -15.59 14.16
CA GLU A 41 23.36 -16.06 14.43
C GLU A 41 24.14 -16.27 13.12
N GLU A 42 25.46 -16.46 13.22
CA GLU A 42 26.33 -16.85 12.10
C GLU A 42 26.35 -15.90 10.89
N GLY A 43 25.89 -14.66 11.05
CA GLY A 43 25.88 -13.66 9.98
C GLY A 43 24.67 -13.75 9.06
N GLU A 44 23.65 -14.54 9.40
CA GLU A 44 22.38 -14.56 8.67
C GLU A 44 21.44 -13.45 9.15
N ALA A 45 20.48 -13.07 8.30
CA ALA A 45 19.37 -12.21 8.68
C ALA A 45 18.13 -12.48 7.83
N GLU A 46 17.00 -12.03 8.36
CA GLU A 46 15.73 -11.96 7.64
C GLU A 46 15.37 -10.50 7.38
N LEU A 47 15.17 -10.14 6.11
CA LEU A 47 14.50 -8.90 5.74
C LEU A 47 12.99 -9.14 5.82
N VAL A 48 12.32 -8.38 6.67
CA VAL A 48 10.91 -8.53 6.98
C VAL A 48 10.14 -7.37 6.37
N PHE A 49 9.26 -7.70 5.42
CA PHE A 49 8.34 -6.76 4.77
C PHE A 49 6.95 -6.99 5.36
N LYS A 50 6.47 -6.05 6.18
CA LYS A 50 5.19 -6.16 6.87
C LYS A 50 4.21 -5.13 6.32
N ALA A 51 3.05 -5.59 5.88
CA ALA A 51 1.92 -4.75 5.52
C ALA A 51 0.85 -4.88 6.60
N ASP A 52 0.48 -3.78 7.25
CA ASP A 52 -0.75 -3.71 8.04
C ASP A 52 -1.88 -3.18 7.12
N ILE A 53 -2.99 -3.91 7.07
CA ILE A 53 -4.04 -3.76 6.05
C ILE A 53 -5.35 -3.39 6.74
N ASP A 54 -5.96 -2.28 6.36
CA ASP A 54 -7.23 -1.84 6.90
C ASP A 54 -8.36 -2.83 6.56
N GLU A 55 -9.38 -2.88 7.43
CA GLU A 55 -10.53 -3.76 7.24
C GLU A 55 -11.23 -3.51 5.89
N GLY A 56 -11.52 -4.59 5.16
CA GLY A 56 -12.15 -4.54 3.84
C GLY A 56 -11.16 -4.32 2.69
N TRP A 57 -9.86 -4.12 2.97
CA TRP A 57 -8.81 -4.05 1.97
C TRP A 57 -8.02 -5.36 1.87
N HIS A 58 -7.36 -5.53 0.73
CA HIS A 58 -6.61 -6.73 0.38
C HIS A 58 -5.26 -6.37 -0.20
N VAL A 59 -4.24 -7.16 0.15
CA VAL A 59 -2.95 -7.17 -0.53
C VAL A 59 -2.86 -8.48 -1.30
N TYR A 60 -2.78 -8.41 -2.63
CA TYR A 60 -2.68 -9.61 -3.47
C TYR A 60 -1.37 -10.35 -3.23
N ALA A 61 -1.42 -11.69 -3.33
CA ALA A 61 -0.26 -12.54 -3.21
C ALA A 61 0.75 -12.29 -4.36
N MET A 62 1.90 -12.96 -4.27
CA MET A 62 3.00 -12.84 -5.24
C MET A 62 2.80 -13.70 -6.49
N ASP A 63 1.75 -14.53 -6.51
CA ASP A 63 1.46 -15.44 -7.60
C ASP A 63 1.23 -14.69 -8.91
N LYS A 64 1.82 -15.22 -9.99
CA LYS A 64 1.61 -14.65 -11.31
C LYS A 64 0.19 -14.92 -11.78
N ILE A 65 -0.54 -13.85 -12.11
CA ILE A 65 -1.86 -13.93 -12.70
C ILE A 65 -1.71 -13.91 -14.23
N GLU A 66 -2.27 -14.91 -14.91
CA GLU A 66 -2.28 -14.94 -16.37
C GLU A 66 -3.38 -14.02 -16.93
N GLY A 67 -3.04 -13.14 -17.88
CA GLY A 67 -3.97 -12.22 -18.51
C GLY A 67 -4.35 -11.03 -17.62
N GLU A 68 -5.59 -10.54 -17.75
CA GLU A 68 -6.08 -9.41 -16.96
C GLU A 68 -6.31 -9.81 -15.49
N GLY A 69 -5.96 -8.90 -14.58
CA GLY A 69 -6.02 -9.13 -13.15
C GLY A 69 -5.44 -7.96 -12.36
N PRO A 70 -5.52 -8.02 -11.03
CA PRO A 70 -4.80 -7.09 -10.18
C PRO A 70 -3.29 -7.26 -10.31
N ILE A 71 -2.56 -6.25 -9.87
CA ILE A 71 -1.10 -6.29 -9.81
C ILE A 71 -0.71 -7.12 -8.57
N PRO A 72 0.04 -8.23 -8.73
CA PRO A 72 0.52 -9.00 -7.60
C PRO A 72 1.59 -8.23 -6.82
N THR A 73 1.73 -8.56 -5.54
CA THR A 73 2.83 -8.01 -4.74
C THR A 73 4.16 -8.52 -5.30
N SER A 74 5.15 -7.65 -5.42
CA SER A 74 6.49 -8.02 -5.89
C SER A 74 7.55 -7.30 -5.09
N PHE A 75 8.67 -7.98 -4.87
CA PHE A 75 9.85 -7.41 -4.22
C PHE A 75 11.03 -7.53 -5.19
N THR A 76 11.78 -6.44 -5.35
CA THR A 76 13.06 -6.45 -6.03
C THR A 76 14.13 -6.04 -5.05
N ILE A 77 15.13 -6.88 -4.85
CA ILE A 77 16.27 -6.58 -3.99
C ILE A 77 17.48 -6.48 -4.91
N GLU A 78 18.16 -5.34 -4.87
CA GLU A 78 19.33 -5.09 -5.70
C GLU A 78 20.47 -6.02 -5.27
N ASP A 79 21.27 -6.49 -6.24
CA ASP A 79 22.54 -7.16 -5.92
C ASP A 79 23.51 -6.15 -5.29
N GLY A 80 24.19 -6.56 -4.23
CA GLY A 80 25.11 -5.71 -3.48
C GLY A 80 26.36 -6.46 -3.03
N ALA A 81 27.41 -5.71 -2.69
CA ALA A 81 28.58 -6.27 -2.04
C ALA A 81 28.33 -6.42 -0.53
N GLY A 82 28.82 -7.52 0.06
CA GLY A 82 28.75 -7.74 1.51
C GLY A 82 27.54 -8.56 1.99
N TYR A 83 26.67 -8.99 1.08
CA TYR A 83 25.61 -9.95 1.38
C TYR A 83 25.27 -10.83 0.16
N GLU A 84 24.61 -11.96 0.43
CA GLU A 84 24.03 -12.84 -0.57
C GLU A 84 22.57 -13.15 -0.21
N LEU A 85 21.69 -13.15 -1.21
CA LEU A 85 20.29 -13.55 -1.03
C LEU A 85 20.19 -15.07 -0.95
N LEU A 86 19.51 -15.58 0.07
CA LEU A 86 19.31 -17.01 0.29
C LEU A 86 17.90 -17.41 -0.17
N GLY A 87 17.76 -17.62 -1.48
CA GLY A 87 16.47 -17.94 -2.12
C GLY A 87 15.62 -16.71 -2.40
N ASP A 88 14.34 -16.94 -2.69
CA ASP A 88 13.38 -15.89 -3.03
C ASP A 88 12.65 -15.35 -1.78
N VAL A 89 11.92 -14.25 -1.97
CA VAL A 89 11.02 -13.72 -0.93
C VAL A 89 9.81 -14.63 -0.80
N GLU A 90 9.48 -15.02 0.43
CA GLU A 90 8.36 -15.92 0.72
C GLU A 90 7.37 -15.29 1.71
N PRO A 91 6.06 -15.49 1.57
CA PRO A 91 5.10 -15.07 2.58
C PRO A 91 5.25 -15.94 3.83
N LYS A 92 5.18 -15.31 5.01
CA LYS A 92 5.26 -16.01 6.30
C LYS A 92 4.03 -16.87 6.60
N LYS A 93 2.91 -16.61 5.92
CA LYS A 93 1.65 -17.35 6.02
C LYS A 93 1.06 -17.51 4.63
N GLU A 94 0.30 -18.57 4.43
CA GLU A 94 -0.45 -18.78 3.20
C GLU A 94 -1.52 -17.68 3.02
N PRO A 95 -1.70 -17.14 1.80
CA PRO A 95 -2.80 -16.23 1.48
C PRO A 95 -4.14 -16.96 1.47
N VAL A 96 -5.22 -16.19 1.50
CA VAL A 96 -6.57 -16.69 1.27
C VAL A 96 -6.84 -16.66 -0.23
N THR A 97 -7.26 -17.79 -0.80
CA THR A 97 -7.67 -17.88 -2.21
C THR A 97 -9.19 -17.88 -2.33
N LYS A 98 -9.74 -16.98 -3.15
CA LYS A 98 -11.17 -16.96 -3.49
C LYS A 98 -11.39 -16.67 -4.97
N LEU A 99 -12.52 -17.13 -5.50
CA LEU A 99 -12.99 -16.73 -6.83
C LEU A 99 -13.38 -15.24 -6.80
N ASP A 100 -12.64 -14.44 -7.54
CA ASP A 100 -12.99 -13.05 -7.82
C ASP A 100 -13.98 -12.99 -8.97
N GLN A 101 -15.13 -12.34 -8.74
CA GLN A 101 -16.21 -12.25 -9.73
C GLN A 101 -15.93 -11.25 -10.85
N THR A 102 -15.03 -10.28 -10.62
CA THR A 102 -14.66 -9.26 -11.61
C THR A 102 -13.74 -9.86 -12.66
N PHE A 103 -12.77 -10.66 -12.19
CA PHE A 103 -11.78 -11.30 -13.06
C PHE A 103 -12.14 -12.73 -13.44
N GLU A 104 -13.19 -13.30 -12.85
CA GLU A 104 -13.65 -14.69 -13.01
C GLU A 104 -12.52 -15.72 -12.77
N LYS A 105 -11.66 -15.43 -11.78
CA LYS A 105 -10.44 -16.18 -11.47
C LYS A 105 -10.26 -16.41 -9.99
N GLU A 106 -9.58 -17.48 -9.62
CA GLU A 106 -9.08 -17.64 -8.25
C GLU A 106 -7.93 -16.68 -8.02
N LEU A 107 -8.11 -15.77 -7.06
CA LEU A 107 -7.10 -14.80 -6.64
C LEU A 107 -6.75 -15.05 -5.18
N SER A 108 -5.45 -15.03 -4.90
CA SER A 108 -4.88 -15.16 -3.57
C SER A 108 -4.55 -13.77 -3.00
N TYR A 109 -4.93 -13.52 -1.75
CA TYR A 109 -4.68 -12.24 -1.07
C TYR A 109 -4.59 -12.38 0.46
N PHE A 110 -4.11 -11.33 1.09
CA PHE A 110 -4.03 -11.17 2.54
C PHE A 110 -5.03 -10.12 3.04
N GLU A 111 -5.56 -10.37 4.24
CA GLU A 111 -6.45 -9.47 4.98
C GLU A 111 -5.82 -9.15 6.34
N ASN A 112 -6.03 -7.93 6.85
CA ASN A 112 -5.51 -7.40 8.12
C ASN A 112 -3.99 -7.26 8.21
N GLN A 113 -3.23 -8.26 7.75
CA GLN A 113 -1.77 -8.25 7.76
C GLN A 113 -1.19 -9.21 6.71
N ALA A 114 -0.13 -8.78 6.05
CA ALA A 114 0.78 -9.63 5.28
C ALA A 114 2.22 -9.48 5.81
N VAL A 115 2.96 -10.58 5.84
CA VAL A 115 4.39 -10.56 6.20
C VAL A 115 5.14 -11.39 5.19
N PHE A 116 6.16 -10.82 4.57
CA PHE A 116 7.05 -11.49 3.62
C PHE A 116 8.48 -11.45 4.14
N ILE A 117 9.25 -12.48 3.82
CA ILE A 117 10.60 -12.70 4.35
C ILE A 117 11.56 -12.96 3.20
N GLN A 118 12.63 -12.17 3.11
CA GLN A 118 13.85 -12.53 2.36
C GLN A 118 14.90 -12.98 3.35
N LYS A 119 15.52 -14.14 3.13
CA LYS A 119 16.71 -14.54 3.88
C LYS A 119 17.97 -14.02 3.20
N VAL A 120 18.94 -13.56 3.99
CA VAL A 120 20.23 -13.08 3.51
C VAL A 120 21.37 -13.58 4.40
N SER A 121 22.53 -13.81 3.80
CA SER A 121 23.79 -14.04 4.51
C SER A 121 24.68 -12.82 4.35
N PHE A 122 25.20 -12.27 5.45
CA PHE A 122 26.11 -11.14 5.45
C PHE A 122 27.56 -11.60 5.53
N SER A 123 28.37 -11.14 4.57
CA SER A 123 29.83 -11.18 4.67
C SER A 123 30.41 -9.89 5.24
N ASP A 124 29.67 -8.79 5.19
CA ASP A 124 29.99 -7.51 5.82
C ASP A 124 28.77 -6.96 6.58
N PRO A 125 28.82 -6.86 7.92
CA PRO A 125 27.72 -6.31 8.73
C PRO A 125 27.37 -4.84 8.42
N SER A 126 28.23 -4.11 7.72
CA SER A 126 28.02 -2.73 7.31
C SER A 126 27.40 -2.58 5.91
N ALA A 127 27.13 -3.70 5.23
CA ALA A 127 26.54 -3.69 3.90
C ALA A 127 25.16 -3.01 3.88
N SER A 128 24.91 -2.23 2.83
CA SER A 128 23.63 -1.58 2.61
C SER A 128 22.82 -2.39 1.61
N ILE A 129 21.59 -2.74 1.98
CA ILE A 129 20.62 -3.39 1.10
C ILE A 129 19.69 -2.34 0.52
N LYS A 130 19.35 -2.46 -0.77
CA LYS A 130 18.42 -1.60 -1.48
C LYS A 130 17.43 -2.45 -2.27
N GLY A 131 16.24 -1.90 -2.49
CA GLY A 131 15.18 -2.59 -3.20
C GLY A 131 13.89 -1.78 -3.22
N THR A 132 12.87 -2.39 -3.83
CA THR A 132 11.50 -1.87 -3.94
C THR A 132 10.50 -2.97 -3.66
#